data_AF-A0A3B0ZGT0-F1
#
_entry.id   AF-A0A3B0ZGT0-F1
#
_cell.length_a   1.000
_cell.length_b   1.000
_cell.length_c   1.000
_cell.angle_alpha   90.00
_cell.angle_beta   90.00
_cell.angle_gamma   90.00
#
_symmetry.space_group_name_H-M   'P 1'
#
loop_
_entity.id
_entity.type
_entity.pdbx_description
1 polymer ?
#
loop_
_entity_poly.entity_id
_entity_poly.type
_entity_poly.pdbx_seq_one_letter_code
_entity_poly.pdbx_strand_id
1 'polypeptide(L)'
;MIKKKVARVKAKIAKTKVKSKVKVKAKARGRRPAPSPASVAAASPVSKAHEAALKVVARALNVAETAASKVAAAEKKSVAAKSKVAMAVKNAAQKKSTASSRALLTAKTAAQKARAALAAARANASEAEKTVKNAVRSAETERNKEETKAKAVAAFTAKWEREYDRKAAKKTKPGKKGRRATSKKKAAV
;
A
#
# COMPACT_ATOMS: atom_id res chain seq x y z
N MET A 1 -52.29 -7.43 40.60
CA MET A 1 -51.01 -7.67 39.88
C MET A 1 -50.42 -6.47 39.10
N ILE A 2 -51.20 -5.45 38.72
CA ILE A 2 -50.76 -4.41 37.75
C ILE A 2 -49.56 -3.56 38.21
N LYS A 3 -49.54 -3.08 39.46
CA LYS A 3 -48.45 -2.23 40.00
C LYS A 3 -47.05 -2.87 39.84
N LYS A 4 -46.93 -4.20 39.96
CA LYS A 4 -45.67 -4.95 39.79
C LYS A 4 -45.17 -4.97 38.33
N LYS A 5 -46.07 -4.97 37.33
CA LYS A 5 -45.71 -4.83 35.91
C LYS A 5 -45.21 -3.40 35.60
N VAL A 6 -45.91 -2.37 36.08
CA VAL A 6 -45.54 -0.96 35.82
C VAL A 6 -44.16 -0.62 36.40
N ALA A 7 -43.85 -1.09 37.62
CA ALA A 7 -42.52 -0.94 38.21
C ALA A 7 -41.42 -1.62 37.36
N ARG A 8 -41.68 -2.83 36.85
CA ARG A 8 -40.74 -3.58 35.99
C ARG A 8 -40.49 -2.88 34.65
N VAL A 9 -41.50 -2.21 34.09
CA VAL A 9 -41.37 -1.39 32.87
C VAL A 9 -40.57 -0.10 33.14
N LYS A 10 -40.89 0.65 34.21
CA LYS A 10 -40.13 1.85 34.60
C LYS A 10 -38.64 1.51 34.85
N ALA A 11 -38.34 0.40 35.51
CA ALA A 11 -36.97 -0.06 35.73
C ALA A 11 -36.24 -0.45 34.43
N LYS A 12 -36.96 -1.02 33.44
CA LYS A 12 -36.38 -1.37 32.13
C LYS A 12 -36.05 -0.13 31.30
N ILE A 13 -36.90 0.91 31.36
CA ILE A 13 -36.69 2.22 30.71
C ILE A 13 -35.61 3.05 31.43
N ALA A 14 -35.47 2.93 32.76
CA ALA A 14 -34.36 3.54 33.49
C ALA A 14 -33.01 2.92 33.10
N LYS A 15 -32.95 1.59 32.91
CA LYS A 15 -31.73 0.90 32.44
C LYS A 15 -31.31 1.28 31.02
N THR A 16 -32.23 1.66 30.12
CA THR A 16 -31.86 2.14 28.78
C THR A 16 -31.38 3.59 28.73
N LYS A 17 -31.51 4.36 29.83
CA LYS A 17 -30.93 5.72 29.96
C LYS A 17 -29.55 5.75 30.63
N VAL A 18 -28.96 4.60 30.96
CA VAL A 18 -27.53 4.54 31.29
C VAL A 18 -26.74 4.83 30.01
N LYS A 19 -26.33 6.10 29.84
CA LYS A 19 -25.45 6.56 28.76
C LYS A 19 -24.20 5.69 28.77
N SER A 20 -24.14 4.70 27.87
CA SER A 20 -22.87 4.08 27.53
C SER A 20 -22.00 5.21 26.97
N LYS A 21 -20.94 5.56 27.71
CA LYS A 21 -19.80 6.29 27.13
C LYS A 21 -19.18 5.31 26.12
N VAL A 22 -19.75 5.26 24.92
CA VAL A 22 -19.13 4.65 23.75
C VAL A 22 -17.80 5.36 23.62
N LYS A 23 -16.72 4.67 24.01
CA LYS A 23 -15.36 5.15 23.79
C LYS A 23 -15.22 5.27 22.28
N VAL A 24 -15.38 6.49 21.76
CA VAL A 24 -15.19 6.77 20.34
C VAL A 24 -13.77 6.34 20.02
N LYS A 25 -13.66 5.19 19.34
CA LYS A 25 -12.39 4.54 19.03
C LYS A 25 -11.60 5.56 18.24
N ALA A 26 -10.48 6.04 18.82
CA ALA A 26 -9.73 7.17 18.27
C ALA A 26 -9.52 6.95 16.78
N LYS A 27 -10.04 7.89 15.97
CA LYS A 27 -10.16 7.78 14.51
C LYS A 27 -8.82 7.31 13.97
N ALA A 28 -8.80 6.11 13.37
CA ALA A 28 -7.55 5.45 13.00
C ALA A 28 -6.69 6.44 12.21
N ARG A 29 -5.45 6.67 12.66
CA ARG A 29 -4.49 7.56 11.98
C ARG A 29 -4.55 7.23 10.50
N GLY A 30 -4.93 8.23 9.69
CA GLY A 30 -5.21 8.00 8.27
C GLY A 30 -4.07 7.22 7.65
N ARG A 31 -4.38 6.04 7.09
CA ARG A 31 -3.37 5.24 6.40
C ARG A 31 -2.83 6.13 5.28
N ARG A 32 -1.56 6.54 5.40
CA ARG A 32 -0.88 7.21 4.29
C ARG A 32 -1.02 6.29 3.07
N PRO A 33 -1.38 6.82 1.89
CA PRO A 33 -1.39 6.00 0.68
C PRO A 33 -0.02 5.36 0.52
N ALA A 34 0.00 4.09 0.10
CA ALA A 34 1.26 3.41 -0.21
C ALA A 34 2.01 4.22 -1.28
N PRO A 35 3.34 4.35 -1.19
CA PRO A 35 4.10 5.06 -2.20
C PRO A 35 3.89 4.42 -3.57
N SER A 36 3.78 5.24 -4.62
CA SER A 36 3.65 4.72 -5.97
C SER A 36 4.93 3.96 -6.35
N PRO A 37 4.86 2.89 -7.16
CA PRO A 37 6.05 2.15 -7.59
C PRO A 37 7.15 3.03 -8.21
N ALA A 38 6.77 4.07 -8.97
CA ALA A 38 7.69 5.06 -9.52
C ALA A 38 8.37 5.91 -8.41
N SER A 39 7.61 6.35 -7.40
CA SER A 39 8.20 7.08 -6.25
C SER A 39 9.11 6.19 -5.38
N VAL A 40 8.88 4.87 -5.36
CA VAL A 40 9.82 3.93 -4.74
C VAL A 40 11.10 3.85 -5.56
N ALA A 41 11.01 3.64 -6.89
CA ALA A 41 12.18 3.56 -7.77
C ALA A 41 13.07 4.82 -7.74
N ALA A 42 12.47 6.00 -7.56
CA ALA A 42 13.17 7.28 -7.46
C ALA A 42 13.72 7.62 -6.05
N ALA A 43 13.53 6.75 -5.05
CA ALA A 43 14.04 6.99 -3.71
C ALA A 43 15.57 6.92 -3.64
N SER A 44 16.19 7.72 -2.77
CA SER A 44 17.64 7.63 -2.53
C SER A 44 18.01 6.26 -1.91
N PRO A 45 19.10 5.61 -2.34
CA PRO A 45 19.56 4.36 -1.75
C PRO A 45 20.02 4.57 -0.30
N VAL A 46 19.71 3.61 0.58
CA VAL A 46 20.11 3.63 2.01
C VAL A 46 21.27 2.66 2.26
N SER A 47 21.40 1.63 1.43
CA SER A 47 22.54 0.71 1.36
C SER A 47 22.68 0.17 -0.06
N LYS A 48 23.81 -0.50 -0.38
CA LYS A 48 24.03 -1.17 -1.67
C LYS A 48 22.93 -2.21 -1.98
N ALA A 49 22.38 -2.88 -0.96
CA ALA A 49 21.28 -3.82 -1.11
C ALA A 49 19.97 -3.10 -1.50
N HIS A 50 19.67 -1.96 -0.86
CA HIS A 50 18.54 -1.12 -1.25
C HIS A 50 18.72 -0.59 -2.69
N GLU A 51 19.92 -0.12 -3.06
CA GLU A 51 20.23 0.35 -4.41
C GLU A 51 20.00 -0.73 -5.49
N ALA A 52 20.44 -1.96 -5.23
CA ALA A 52 20.19 -3.09 -6.11
C ALA A 52 18.68 -3.39 -6.25
N ALA A 53 17.94 -3.36 -5.14
CA ALA A 53 16.49 -3.56 -5.16
C ALA A 53 15.76 -2.44 -5.95
N LEU A 54 16.16 -1.18 -5.79
CA LEU A 54 15.64 -0.04 -6.54
C LEU A 54 15.87 -0.19 -8.05
N LYS A 55 17.06 -0.64 -8.46
CA LYS A 55 17.36 -0.96 -9.87
C LYS A 55 16.46 -2.07 -10.43
N VAL A 56 16.09 -3.06 -9.60
CA VAL A 56 15.10 -4.10 -9.99
C VAL A 56 13.69 -3.51 -10.12
N VAL A 57 13.26 -2.60 -9.23
CA VAL A 57 11.97 -1.87 -9.38
C VAL A 57 11.95 -1.08 -10.70
N ALA A 58 12.99 -0.30 -10.99
CA ALA A 58 13.08 0.49 -12.22
C ALA A 58 12.99 -0.40 -13.48
N ARG A 59 13.71 -1.53 -13.52
CA ARG A 59 13.61 -2.52 -14.61
C ARG A 59 12.20 -3.12 -14.74
N ALA A 60 11.56 -3.46 -13.62
CA ALA A 60 10.20 -4.00 -13.62
C ALA A 60 9.18 -2.99 -14.15
N LEU A 61 9.35 -1.70 -13.84
CA LEU A 61 8.49 -0.63 -14.38
C LEU A 61 8.61 -0.51 -15.90
N ASN A 62 9.83 -0.49 -16.44
CA ASN A 62 10.04 -0.46 -17.89
C ASN A 62 9.40 -1.69 -18.59
N VAL A 63 9.49 -2.88 -17.98
CA VAL A 63 8.82 -4.09 -18.49
C VAL A 63 7.29 -3.92 -18.47
N ALA A 64 6.71 -3.40 -17.39
CA ALA A 64 5.28 -3.13 -17.28
C ALA A 64 4.80 -2.08 -18.30
N GLU A 65 5.56 -1.03 -18.53
CA GLU A 65 5.26 -0.01 -19.54
C GLU A 65 5.26 -0.59 -20.96
N THR A 66 6.30 -1.35 -21.34
CA THR A 66 6.31 -2.02 -22.66
C THR A 66 5.20 -3.05 -22.81
N ALA A 67 4.78 -3.73 -21.72
CA ALA A 67 3.63 -4.63 -21.74
C ALA A 67 2.31 -3.87 -21.95
N ALA A 68 2.12 -2.73 -21.28
CA ALA A 68 0.96 -1.85 -21.48
C ALA A 68 0.90 -1.31 -22.92
N SER A 69 2.03 -0.87 -23.49
CA SER A 69 2.11 -0.46 -24.90
C SER A 69 1.73 -1.60 -25.86
N LYS A 70 2.14 -2.84 -25.57
CA LYS A 70 1.75 -4.03 -26.36
C LYS A 70 0.24 -4.32 -26.25
N VAL A 71 -0.38 -4.14 -25.09
CA VAL A 71 -1.85 -4.24 -24.93
C VAL A 71 -2.56 -3.19 -25.79
N ALA A 72 -2.16 -1.91 -25.71
CA ALA A 72 -2.75 -0.84 -26.52
C ALA A 72 -2.61 -1.10 -28.04
N ALA A 73 -1.47 -1.63 -28.49
CA ALA A 73 -1.26 -2.02 -29.88
C ALA A 73 -2.14 -3.22 -30.30
N ALA A 74 -2.31 -4.21 -29.41
CA ALA A 74 -3.18 -5.36 -29.66
C ALA A 74 -4.68 -4.97 -29.67
N GLU A 75 -5.09 -4.00 -28.86
CA GLU A 75 -6.43 -3.43 -28.86
C GLU A 75 -6.75 -2.72 -30.17
N LYS A 76 -5.86 -1.85 -30.67
CA LYS A 76 -5.98 -1.23 -32.00
C LYS A 76 -6.14 -2.29 -33.11
N LYS A 77 -5.33 -3.36 -33.09
CA LYS A 77 -5.43 -4.48 -34.04
C LYS A 77 -6.75 -5.25 -33.92
N SER A 78 -7.24 -5.48 -32.70
CA SER A 78 -8.52 -6.15 -32.43
C SER A 78 -9.72 -5.33 -32.94
N VAL A 79 -9.71 -4.01 -32.74
CA VAL A 79 -10.74 -3.10 -33.27
C VAL A 79 -10.72 -3.08 -34.81
N ALA A 80 -9.54 -2.95 -35.43
CA ALA A 80 -9.40 -2.98 -36.88
C ALA A 80 -9.81 -4.34 -37.51
N ALA A 81 -9.59 -5.45 -36.80
CA ALA A 81 -10.06 -6.75 -37.25
C ALA A 81 -11.59 -6.89 -37.16
N LYS A 82 -12.23 -6.34 -36.12
CA LYS A 82 -13.70 -6.29 -36.01
C LYS A 82 -14.34 -5.49 -37.15
N SER A 83 -13.79 -4.32 -37.52
CA SER A 83 -14.32 -3.53 -38.63
C SER A 83 -14.16 -4.24 -39.98
N LYS A 84 -13.01 -4.90 -40.22
CA LYS A 84 -12.81 -5.76 -41.41
C LYS A 84 -13.82 -6.91 -41.49
N VAL A 85 -14.14 -7.57 -40.36
CA VAL A 85 -15.21 -8.59 -40.32
C VAL A 85 -16.56 -7.97 -40.68
N ALA A 86 -16.92 -6.82 -40.12
CA ALA A 86 -18.20 -6.16 -40.42
C ALA A 86 -18.35 -5.80 -41.92
N MET A 87 -17.28 -5.30 -42.56
CA MET A 87 -17.26 -5.07 -44.01
C MET A 87 -17.37 -6.37 -44.81
N ALA A 88 -16.64 -7.41 -44.42
CA ALA A 88 -16.71 -8.71 -45.09
C ALA A 88 -18.10 -9.38 -44.97
N VAL A 89 -18.79 -9.21 -43.84
CA VAL A 89 -20.18 -9.66 -43.66
C VAL A 89 -21.11 -8.95 -44.64
N LYS A 90 -21.05 -7.61 -44.74
CA LYS A 90 -21.86 -6.84 -45.69
C LYS A 90 -21.59 -7.27 -47.14
N ASN A 91 -20.32 -7.40 -47.52
CA ASN A 91 -19.93 -7.79 -48.88
C ASN A 91 -20.37 -9.23 -49.22
N ALA A 92 -20.32 -10.17 -48.27
CA ALA A 92 -20.80 -11.53 -48.47
C ALA A 92 -22.33 -11.59 -48.63
N ALA A 93 -23.08 -10.83 -47.83
CA ALA A 93 -24.52 -10.72 -47.94
C ALA A 93 -24.98 -10.09 -49.28
N GLN A 94 -24.26 -9.07 -49.75
CA GLN A 94 -24.56 -8.40 -51.02
C GLN A 94 -24.18 -9.23 -52.25
N LYS A 95 -22.94 -9.74 -52.32
CA LYS A 95 -22.42 -10.38 -53.54
C LYS A 95 -22.75 -11.87 -53.66
N LYS A 96 -23.14 -12.53 -52.56
CA LYS A 96 -23.52 -13.96 -52.50
C LYS A 96 -22.55 -14.92 -53.21
N SER A 97 -21.27 -14.55 -53.33
CA SER A 97 -20.28 -15.29 -54.13
C SER A 97 -19.32 -16.10 -53.26
N THR A 98 -18.83 -17.22 -53.79
CA THR A 98 -17.86 -18.10 -53.10
C THR A 98 -16.60 -17.34 -52.66
N ALA A 99 -16.11 -16.40 -53.49
CA ALA A 99 -15.00 -15.52 -53.15
C ALA A 99 -15.32 -14.61 -51.95
N SER A 100 -16.53 -14.04 -51.87
CA SER A 100 -16.95 -13.20 -50.74
C SER A 100 -17.10 -13.99 -49.44
N SER A 101 -17.61 -15.23 -49.50
CA SER A 101 -17.67 -16.14 -48.36
C SER A 101 -16.28 -16.57 -47.86
N ARG A 102 -15.34 -16.84 -48.77
CA ARG A 102 -13.93 -17.09 -48.42
C ARG A 102 -13.29 -15.88 -47.73
N ALA A 103 -13.52 -14.66 -48.24
CA ALA A 103 -13.04 -13.43 -47.62
C ALA A 103 -13.63 -13.17 -46.21
N LEU A 104 -14.88 -13.59 -45.97
CA LEU A 104 -15.49 -13.54 -44.63
C LEU A 104 -14.81 -14.54 -43.67
N LEU A 105 -14.46 -15.74 -44.12
CA LEU A 105 -13.75 -16.73 -43.30
C LEU A 105 -12.33 -16.26 -42.95
N THR A 106 -11.58 -15.67 -43.89
CA THR A 106 -10.25 -15.11 -43.60
C THR A 106 -10.33 -13.90 -42.67
N ALA A 107 -11.33 -13.03 -42.80
CA ALA A 107 -11.57 -11.95 -41.86
C ALA A 107 -11.90 -12.45 -40.44
N LYS A 108 -12.76 -13.47 -40.32
CA LYS A 108 -13.13 -14.09 -39.03
C LYS A 108 -11.92 -14.73 -38.33
N THR A 109 -11.11 -15.51 -39.05
CA THR A 109 -9.91 -16.14 -38.48
C THR A 109 -8.84 -15.10 -38.09
N ALA A 110 -8.65 -14.04 -38.88
CA ALA A 110 -7.80 -12.92 -38.50
C ALA A 110 -8.28 -12.20 -37.22
N ALA A 111 -9.59 -12.00 -37.07
CA ALA A 111 -10.17 -11.43 -35.85
C ALA A 111 -10.03 -12.34 -34.63
N GLN A 112 -10.12 -13.68 -34.80
CA GLN A 112 -9.85 -14.64 -33.73
C GLN A 112 -8.37 -14.59 -33.29
N LYS A 113 -7.42 -14.57 -34.24
CA LYS A 113 -5.98 -14.39 -33.95
C LYS A 113 -5.70 -13.07 -33.22
N ALA A 114 -6.35 -11.97 -33.62
CA ALA A 114 -6.23 -10.68 -32.94
C ALA A 114 -6.77 -10.69 -31.49
N ARG A 115 -7.87 -11.40 -31.23
CA ARG A 115 -8.40 -11.60 -29.87
C ARG A 115 -7.45 -12.44 -29.00
N ALA A 116 -6.89 -13.52 -29.53
CA ALA A 116 -5.92 -14.35 -28.83
C ALA A 116 -4.65 -13.56 -28.47
N ALA A 117 -4.11 -12.78 -29.42
CA ALA A 117 -2.95 -11.91 -29.18
C ALA A 117 -3.23 -10.84 -28.11
N LEU A 118 -4.44 -10.27 -28.07
CA LEU A 118 -4.87 -9.33 -27.04
C LEU A 118 -4.97 -10.00 -25.66
N ALA A 119 -5.50 -11.23 -25.58
CA ALA A 119 -5.56 -11.99 -24.33
C ALA A 119 -4.15 -12.29 -23.79
N ALA A 120 -3.24 -12.75 -24.65
CA ALA A 120 -1.84 -12.98 -24.28
C ALA A 120 -1.13 -11.68 -23.84
N ALA A 121 -1.33 -10.57 -24.54
CA ALA A 121 -0.78 -9.27 -24.13
C ALA A 121 -1.27 -8.83 -22.74
N ARG A 122 -2.56 -9.05 -22.43
CA ARG A 122 -3.12 -8.74 -21.11
C ARG A 122 -2.62 -9.67 -20.01
N ALA A 123 -2.40 -10.96 -20.30
CA ALA A 123 -1.75 -11.88 -19.36
C ALA A 123 -0.32 -11.40 -19.01
N ASN A 124 0.48 -11.09 -20.02
CA ASN A 124 1.85 -10.57 -19.84
C ASN A 124 1.87 -9.25 -19.06
N ALA A 125 0.90 -8.35 -19.28
CA ALA A 125 0.77 -7.12 -18.49
C ALA A 125 0.45 -7.41 -17.01
N SER A 126 -0.44 -8.38 -16.73
CA SER A 126 -0.74 -8.80 -15.35
C SER A 126 0.48 -9.42 -14.64
N GLU A 127 1.30 -10.18 -15.36
CA GLU A 127 2.56 -10.73 -14.83
C GLU A 127 3.62 -9.65 -14.57
N ALA A 128 3.73 -8.66 -15.46
CA ALA A 128 4.58 -7.50 -15.25
C ALA A 128 4.15 -6.68 -14.01
N GLU A 129 2.84 -6.46 -13.81
CA GLU A 129 2.31 -5.84 -12.59
C GLU A 129 2.65 -6.62 -11.30
N LYS A 130 2.53 -7.95 -11.33
CA LYS A 130 2.91 -8.80 -10.20
C LYS A 130 4.42 -8.67 -9.91
N THR A 131 5.23 -8.63 -10.96
CA THR A 131 6.68 -8.43 -10.87
C THR A 131 7.02 -7.07 -10.24
N VAL A 132 6.36 -5.98 -10.65
CA VAL A 132 6.50 -4.65 -10.03
C VAL A 132 6.11 -4.68 -8.55
N LYS A 133 4.96 -5.28 -8.19
CA LYS A 133 4.50 -5.39 -6.80
C LYS A 133 5.51 -6.15 -5.92
N ASN A 134 6.07 -7.24 -6.44
CA ASN A 134 7.09 -8.03 -5.75
C ASN A 134 8.42 -7.25 -5.60
N ALA A 135 8.88 -6.57 -6.66
CA ALA A 135 10.09 -5.77 -6.62
C ALA A 135 9.98 -4.61 -5.60
N VAL A 136 8.85 -3.90 -5.57
CA VAL A 136 8.58 -2.83 -4.59
C VAL A 136 8.62 -3.39 -3.18
N ARG A 137 7.95 -4.51 -2.92
CA ARG A 137 7.97 -5.17 -1.59
C ARG A 137 9.38 -5.57 -1.16
N SER A 138 10.24 -6.02 -2.09
CA SER A 138 11.65 -6.34 -1.80
C SER A 138 12.44 -5.07 -1.45
N ALA A 139 12.27 -3.98 -2.20
CA ALA A 139 12.92 -2.70 -1.89
C ALA A 139 12.48 -2.13 -0.52
N GLU A 140 11.17 -2.16 -0.21
CA GLU A 140 10.65 -1.80 1.11
C GLU A 140 11.21 -2.71 2.22
N THR A 141 11.41 -4.00 1.95
CA THR A 141 11.98 -4.94 2.93
C THR A 141 13.44 -4.61 3.23
N GLU A 142 14.28 -4.33 2.22
CA GLU A 142 15.67 -3.92 2.44
C GLU A 142 15.76 -2.56 3.14
N ARG A 143 14.94 -1.59 2.72
CA ARG A 143 14.83 -0.29 3.42
C ARG A 143 14.50 -0.46 4.90
N ASN A 144 13.52 -1.31 5.23
CA ASN A 144 13.12 -1.55 6.61
C ASN A 144 14.23 -2.20 7.44
N LYS A 145 15.04 -3.10 6.85
CA LYS A 145 16.22 -3.68 7.51
C LYS A 145 17.28 -2.64 7.85
N GLU A 146 17.53 -1.68 6.97
CA GLU A 146 18.50 -0.60 7.27
C GLU A 146 17.93 0.41 8.29
N GLU A 147 16.63 0.74 8.18
CA GLU A 147 15.96 1.58 9.16
C GLU A 147 15.96 0.98 10.59
N THR A 148 15.85 -0.35 10.74
CA THR A 148 15.92 -0.99 12.07
C THR A 148 17.34 -1.01 12.62
N LYS A 149 18.37 -1.26 11.80
CA LYS A 149 19.78 -1.12 12.20
C LYS A 149 20.08 0.31 12.65
N ALA A 150 19.68 1.32 11.87
CA ALA A 150 19.89 2.73 12.20
C ALA A 150 19.20 3.11 13.52
N LYS A 151 17.97 2.65 13.75
CA LYS A 151 17.24 2.84 15.02
C LYS A 151 17.94 2.15 16.20
N ALA A 152 18.50 0.95 16.00
CA ALA A 152 19.25 0.25 17.04
C ALA A 152 20.56 0.97 17.42
N VAL A 153 21.31 1.46 16.42
CA VAL A 153 22.51 2.28 16.63
C VAL A 153 22.16 3.57 17.36
N ALA A 154 21.12 4.29 16.92
CA ALA A 154 20.67 5.53 17.57
C ALA A 154 20.19 5.31 19.03
N ALA A 155 19.53 4.18 19.31
CA ALA A 155 19.14 3.83 20.67
C ALA A 155 20.34 3.45 21.55
N PHE A 156 21.36 2.81 20.98
CA PHE A 156 22.61 2.51 21.67
C PHE A 156 23.42 3.77 21.97
N THR A 157 23.64 4.66 20.99
CA THR A 157 24.37 5.91 21.18
C THR A 157 23.68 6.81 22.19
N ALA A 158 22.37 7.02 22.09
CA ALA A 158 21.61 7.81 23.06
C ALA A 158 21.68 7.24 24.50
N LYS A 159 21.80 5.92 24.67
CA LYS A 159 22.03 5.29 25.98
C LYS A 159 23.47 5.51 26.47
N TRP A 160 24.45 5.43 25.57
CA TRP A 160 25.87 5.62 25.87
C TRP A 160 26.18 7.06 26.24
N GLU A 161 25.72 8.03 25.44
CA GLU A 161 25.78 9.48 25.70
C GLU A 161 25.17 9.80 27.06
N ARG A 162 23.96 9.30 27.34
CA ARG A 162 23.29 9.53 28.63
C ARG A 162 24.05 8.98 29.83
N GLU A 163 24.78 7.86 29.70
CA GLU A 163 25.61 7.34 30.79
C GLU A 163 26.96 8.07 30.89
N TYR A 164 27.51 8.53 29.77
CA TYR A 164 28.69 9.41 29.72
C TYR A 164 28.41 10.75 30.41
N ASP A 165 27.33 11.44 30.05
CA ASP A 165 26.86 12.69 30.67
C ASP A 165 26.60 12.50 32.17
N ARG A 166 26.03 11.35 32.55
CA ARG A 166 25.77 11.00 33.95
C ARG A 166 27.07 10.75 34.73
N LYS A 167 28.13 10.26 34.10
CA LYS A 167 29.47 10.16 34.71
C LYS A 167 30.16 11.53 34.79
N ALA A 168 30.04 12.36 33.76
CA ALA A 168 30.55 13.74 33.79
C ALA A 168 29.87 14.56 34.91
N ALA A 169 28.54 14.52 35.01
CA ALA A 169 27.74 15.18 36.05
C ALA A 169 27.93 14.61 37.47
N LYS A 170 28.54 13.43 37.61
CA LYS A 170 28.96 12.88 38.92
C LYS A 170 30.33 13.40 39.36
N LYS A 171 31.23 13.74 38.43
CA LYS A 171 32.54 14.35 38.75
C LYS A 171 32.44 15.83 39.14
N THR A 172 31.37 16.52 38.74
CA THR A 172 31.19 17.97 38.94
C THR A 172 30.28 18.36 40.13
N LYS A 173 29.91 17.42 41.00
CA LYS A 173 29.12 17.70 42.21
C LYS A 173 29.99 17.64 43.47
N PRO A 174 30.57 18.76 43.96
CA PRO A 174 30.98 18.84 45.35
C PRO A 174 29.79 18.56 46.26
N GLY A 175 30.02 17.81 47.33
CA GLY A 175 28.96 17.16 48.09
C GLY A 175 27.96 18.15 48.71
N LYS A 176 26.66 17.93 48.47
CA LYS A 176 25.58 18.70 49.11
C LYS A 176 25.37 18.27 50.57
N LYS A 177 26.39 18.52 51.42
CA LYS A 177 26.21 18.63 52.88
C LYS A 177 25.45 19.94 53.16
N GLY A 178 24.46 19.88 54.05
CA GLY A 178 23.55 21.00 54.35
C GLY A 178 22.24 20.87 53.56
N ARG A 179 21.08 20.70 54.20
CA ARG A 179 20.62 21.45 55.37
C ARG A 179 19.54 20.65 56.12
N ARG A 180 19.94 19.91 57.17
CA ARG A 180 19.03 19.48 58.24
C ARG A 180 18.69 20.74 59.06
N ALA A 181 17.79 21.58 58.52
CA ALA A 181 17.22 22.68 59.29
C ALA A 181 16.01 22.14 60.06
N THR A 182 16.19 22.05 61.37
CA THR A 182 15.13 21.86 62.36
C THR A 182 14.06 22.96 62.25
N SER A 183 12.78 22.58 62.21
CA SER A 183 11.67 23.43 62.65
C SER A 183 10.75 22.64 63.58
N LYS A 184 11.04 22.67 64.88
CA LYS A 184 10.07 22.29 65.92
C LYS A 184 9.21 23.51 66.26
N LYS A 185 7.92 23.24 66.53
CA LYS A 185 6.92 24.08 67.23
C LYS A 185 6.37 25.35 66.55
N LYS A 186 5.12 25.24 66.09
CA LYS A 186 3.88 26.01 66.40
C LYS A 186 2.98 25.93 65.15
N ALA A 187 1.66 25.72 65.18
CA ALA A 187 0.68 25.22 66.16
C ALA A 187 -0.58 24.79 65.31
N ALA A 188 -1.77 24.35 65.79
CA ALA A 188 -2.34 24.01 67.10
C ALA A 188 -3.56 23.08 66.88
N VAL A 189 -3.83 22.15 67.81
CA VAL A 189 -5.16 21.70 68.28
C VAL A 189 -5.01 21.43 69.77
#